data_AF-A0A1Y3AW35-F1
#
_entry.id   AF-A0A1Y3AW35-F1
#
_cell.length_a   1.000
_cell.length_b   1.000
_cell.length_c   1.000
_cell.angle_alpha   90.00
_cell.angle_beta   90.00
_cell.angle_gamma   90.00
#
_symmetry.space_group_name_H-M   'P 1'
#
loop_
_entity.id
_entity.type
_entity.pdbx_description
1 polymer ?
#
loop_
_entity_poly.entity_id
_entity_poly.type
_entity_poly.pdbx_seq_one_letter_code
_entity_poly.pdbx_strand_id
1 'polypeptide(L)'
;MINNRLAPCAHPSRSKNNKYELKILSQPEEQHRARYLTEGSRGAIKDKSGHGYPIVKLCGYTRQPIKIQCFIGHDKHIGVPHLFYQASKIAGKNSTNCVIKKIDGTSIITMEASPANNMEVNVDCIGILKERNVDVEQKLNKFQKVGNNMTNDIDTMNNIKRSTRCRLVFRCEIPETSEILQTVSTPILWYLLLMMILTG
;
A
#
# COMPACT_ATOMS: atom_id res chain seq x y z
N MET A 1 -11.15 19.80 -4.57
CA MET A 1 -11.32 18.67 -5.51
C MET A 1 -10.29 17.56 -5.22
N ILE A 2 -10.40 16.83 -4.10
CA ILE A 2 -9.37 15.84 -3.66
C ILE A 2 -9.90 14.38 -3.69
N ASN A 3 -11.21 14.18 -3.88
CA ASN A 3 -11.86 12.91 -3.54
C ASN A 3 -11.79 11.81 -4.62
N ASN A 4 -11.26 12.08 -5.82
CA ASN A 4 -11.23 11.09 -6.92
C ASN A 4 -9.86 10.41 -7.13
N ARG A 5 -8.87 10.67 -6.26
CA ARG A 5 -7.47 10.21 -6.42
C ARG A 5 -7.19 8.78 -5.96
N LEU A 6 -8.22 8.10 -5.46
CA LEU A 6 -8.23 6.68 -5.09
C LEU A 6 -9.16 5.84 -5.95
N ALA A 7 -9.67 6.40 -7.05
CA ALA A 7 -10.33 5.58 -8.05
C ALA A 7 -9.43 4.37 -8.36
N PRO A 8 -9.97 3.14 -8.40
CA PRO A 8 -9.22 1.94 -8.71
C PRO A 8 -8.71 1.99 -10.15
N CYS A 9 -7.62 2.72 -10.37
CA CYS A 9 -6.92 2.85 -11.62
C CYS A 9 -5.43 2.62 -11.40
N ALA A 10 -4.81 1.88 -12.33
CA ALA A 10 -3.36 1.76 -12.37
C ALA A 10 -2.78 3.03 -12.98
N HIS A 11 -1.73 3.57 -12.37
CA HIS A 11 -0.93 4.65 -12.94
C HIS A 11 0.43 4.09 -13.41
N PRO A 12 1.08 4.71 -14.41
CA PRO A 12 2.40 4.29 -14.85
C PRO A 12 3.47 4.59 -13.79
N SER A 13 4.56 3.83 -13.77
CA SER A 13 5.70 4.11 -12.90
C SER A 13 6.58 5.26 -13.40
N ARG A 14 6.44 5.64 -14.67
CA ARG A 14 7.27 6.64 -15.36
C ARG A 14 6.39 7.74 -15.96
N SER A 15 6.87 8.98 -15.93
CA SER A 15 6.20 10.12 -16.54
C SER A 15 6.17 10.02 -18.06
N LYS A 16 5.20 10.65 -18.72
CA LYS A 16 5.04 10.63 -20.19
C LYS A 16 6.28 11.09 -20.95
N ASN A 17 7.04 12.02 -20.36
CA ASN A 17 8.27 12.55 -20.94
C ASN A 17 9.54 11.76 -20.52
N ASN A 18 9.38 10.65 -19.82
CA ASN A 18 10.44 9.78 -19.31
C ASN A 18 11.45 10.44 -18.35
N LYS A 19 11.19 11.66 -17.89
CA LYS A 19 12.08 12.40 -16.97
C LYS A 19 12.01 11.88 -15.54
N TYR A 20 10.87 11.35 -15.12
CA TYR A 20 10.63 10.94 -13.74
C TYR A 20 10.17 9.49 -13.69
N GLU A 21 10.66 8.76 -12.68
CA GLU A 21 10.29 7.37 -12.46
C GLU A 21 10.20 7.08 -10.95
N LEU A 22 9.07 6.52 -10.52
CA LEU A 22 8.90 5.99 -9.18
C LEU A 22 9.26 4.51 -9.18
N LYS A 23 10.26 4.12 -8.39
CA LYS A 23 10.76 2.73 -8.33
C LYS A 23 10.95 2.23 -6.92
N ILE A 24 10.85 0.92 -6.75
CA ILE A 24 11.19 0.23 -5.51
C ILE A 24 12.62 -0.29 -5.67
N LEU A 25 13.54 0.22 -4.85
CA LEU A 25 14.93 -0.18 -4.83
C LEU A 25 15.17 -1.47 -4.04
N SER A 26 14.49 -1.59 -2.89
CA SER A 26 14.51 -2.81 -2.08
C SER A 26 13.07 -3.30 -1.91
N GLN A 27 12.82 -4.53 -2.34
CA GLN A 27 11.49 -5.15 -2.28
C GLN A 27 11.19 -5.64 -0.86
N PRO A 28 9.90 -5.65 -0.45
CA PRO A 28 9.51 -6.21 0.83
C PRO A 28 9.75 -7.72 0.89
N GLU A 29 9.84 -8.21 2.12
CA GLU A 29 9.80 -9.63 2.46
C GLU A 29 8.57 -10.31 1.82
N GLU A 30 8.73 -11.59 1.49
CA GLU A 30 7.66 -12.37 0.85
C GLU A 30 6.53 -12.72 1.83
N GLN A 31 6.81 -12.64 3.13
CA GLN A 31 5.90 -13.02 4.18
C GLN A 31 5.91 -11.97 5.29
N HIS A 32 4.74 -11.47 5.68
CA HIS A 32 4.63 -10.55 6.81
C HIS A 32 3.44 -10.91 7.70
N ARG A 33 3.64 -10.89 9.01
CA ARG A 33 2.58 -11.18 9.98
C ARG A 33 1.69 -9.95 10.16
N ALA A 34 0.56 -9.95 9.47
CA ALA A 34 -0.52 -9.01 9.76
C ALA A 34 -1.07 -9.20 11.18
N ARG A 35 -1.58 -8.12 11.77
CA ARG A 35 -2.18 -8.10 13.11
C ARG A 35 -3.60 -7.57 13.08
N TYR A 36 -4.44 -7.99 14.03
CA TYR A 36 -5.70 -7.31 14.30
C TYR A 36 -5.47 -6.02 15.10
N LEU A 37 -6.48 -5.14 15.10
CA LEU A 37 -6.42 -3.86 15.81
C LEU A 37 -6.23 -4.02 17.33
N THR A 38 -6.77 -5.11 17.89
CA THR A 38 -6.71 -5.45 19.31
C THR A 38 -5.36 -6.02 19.75
N GLU A 39 -4.53 -6.49 18.82
CA GLU A 39 -3.18 -7.00 19.12
C GLU A 39 -2.18 -5.85 19.19
N GLY A 40 -1.06 -6.00 19.91
CA GLY A 40 0.08 -5.07 19.85
C GLY A 40 0.82 -5.08 18.50
N SER A 41 1.67 -4.06 18.27
CA SER A 41 2.42 -3.91 17.00
C SER A 41 3.32 -5.10 16.69
N ARG A 42 3.39 -5.50 15.41
CA ARG A 42 4.29 -6.54 14.90
C ARG A 42 5.51 -5.95 14.17
N GLY A 43 5.71 -4.64 14.28
CA GLY A 43 6.77 -3.93 13.60
C GLY A 43 6.44 -3.58 12.15
N ALA A 44 7.40 -2.96 11.48
CA ALA A 44 7.30 -2.62 10.08
C ALA A 44 7.68 -3.80 9.18
N ILE A 45 7.20 -3.76 7.95
CA ILE A 45 7.54 -4.73 6.89
C ILE A 45 9.04 -4.65 6.62
N LYS A 46 9.71 -5.80 6.63
CA LYS A 46 11.14 -5.89 6.32
C LYS A 46 11.37 -6.00 4.82
N ASP A 47 12.60 -5.77 4.39
CA ASP A 47 13.01 -6.14 3.05
C ASP A 47 13.23 -7.65 2.93
N LYS A 48 13.51 -8.13 1.71
CA LYS A 48 13.81 -9.55 1.46
C LYS A 48 14.97 -10.11 2.26
N SER A 49 15.91 -9.27 2.72
CA SER A 49 17.03 -9.72 3.55
C SER A 49 16.61 -9.96 5.01
N GLY A 50 15.50 -9.37 5.46
CA GLY A 50 15.06 -9.37 6.86
C GLY A 50 15.84 -8.39 7.75
N HIS A 51 16.95 -7.84 7.28
CA HIS A 51 17.83 -6.93 8.03
C HIS A 51 17.52 -5.45 7.78
N GLY A 52 16.84 -5.14 6.67
CA GLY A 52 16.49 -3.79 6.27
C GLY A 52 14.99 -3.56 6.17
N TYR A 53 14.63 -2.55 5.40
CA TYR A 53 13.24 -2.21 5.08
C TYR A 53 13.13 -1.96 3.57
N PRO A 54 11.92 -2.04 2.99
CA PRO A 54 11.71 -1.67 1.61
C PRO A 54 12.17 -0.23 1.37
N ILE A 55 12.69 0.05 0.18
CA ILE A 55 13.13 1.40 -0.20
C ILE A 55 12.39 1.81 -1.46
N VAL A 56 11.74 2.96 -1.45
CA VAL A 56 11.10 3.57 -2.63
C VAL A 56 11.83 4.86 -3.01
N LYS A 57 11.99 5.10 -4.31
CA LYS A 57 12.74 6.23 -4.86
C LYS A 57 11.98 6.91 -5.99
N LEU A 58 11.99 8.25 -5.99
CA LEU A 58 11.63 9.05 -7.17
C LEU A 58 12.90 9.48 -7.93
N CYS A 59 13.12 8.90 -9.10
CA CYS A 59 14.21 9.25 -10.01
C CYS A 59 13.93 10.54 -10.79
N GLY A 60 14.98 11.30 -11.09
CA GLY A 60 14.96 12.44 -12.01
C GLY A 60 14.38 13.73 -11.42
N TYR A 61 13.75 13.67 -10.24
CA TYR A 61 13.26 14.83 -9.50
C TYR A 61 14.22 15.17 -8.36
N THR A 62 14.69 16.41 -8.23
CA THR A 62 15.62 16.81 -7.16
C THR A 62 15.36 18.22 -6.63
N ARG A 63 14.25 18.85 -7.03
CA ARG A 63 14.02 20.28 -6.80
C ARG A 63 13.55 20.61 -5.38
N GLN A 64 12.68 19.78 -4.81
CA GLN A 64 12.11 20.00 -3.47
C GLN A 64 11.62 18.68 -2.87
N PRO A 65 11.31 18.65 -1.56
CA PRO A 65 10.64 17.50 -0.97
C PRO A 65 9.28 17.22 -1.62
N ILE A 66 8.91 15.94 -1.69
CA ILE A 66 7.67 15.46 -2.32
C ILE A 66 7.02 14.37 -1.49
N LYS A 67 5.69 14.29 -1.54
CA LYS A 67 4.91 13.31 -0.80
C LYS A 67 4.82 12.00 -1.58
N ILE A 68 5.24 10.91 -0.95
CA ILE A 68 5.00 9.54 -1.42
C ILE A 68 3.91 8.94 -0.55
N GLN A 69 2.80 8.56 -1.17
CA GLN A 69 1.68 7.88 -0.53
C GLN A 69 1.83 6.37 -0.68
N CYS A 70 1.46 5.62 0.34
CA CYS A 70 1.44 4.17 0.34
C CYS A 70 0.13 3.64 0.91
N PHE A 71 -0.44 2.64 0.25
CA PHE A 71 -1.56 1.85 0.78
C PHE A 71 -1.33 0.36 0.50
N ILE A 72 -2.09 -0.50 1.19
CA ILE A 72 -2.07 -1.94 0.93
C ILE A 72 -3.04 -2.25 -0.21
N GLY A 73 -2.49 -2.68 -1.35
CA GLY A 73 -3.23 -3.02 -2.56
C GLY A 73 -3.45 -4.52 -2.74
N HIS A 74 -4.35 -4.85 -3.65
CA HIS A 74 -4.62 -6.21 -4.10
C HIS A 74 -3.44 -6.76 -4.94
N ASP A 75 -3.20 -8.06 -4.88
CA ASP A 75 -2.13 -8.71 -5.65
C ASP A 75 -2.38 -8.69 -7.16
N LYS A 76 -3.53 -9.21 -7.60
CA LYS A 76 -3.89 -9.33 -9.02
C LYS A 76 -4.52 -8.08 -9.66
N HIS A 77 -5.09 -7.19 -8.87
CA HIS A 77 -5.84 -6.01 -9.34
C HIS A 77 -5.04 -4.77 -8.98
N ILE A 78 -4.09 -4.41 -9.85
CA ILE A 78 -3.10 -3.37 -9.59
C ILE A 78 -3.76 -2.00 -9.40
N GLY A 79 -3.39 -1.29 -8.33
CA GLY A 79 -3.96 0.02 -7.99
C GLY A 79 -5.28 -0.06 -7.22
N VAL A 80 -5.81 -1.26 -6.97
CA VAL A 80 -7.03 -1.46 -6.16
C VAL A 80 -6.65 -1.70 -4.69
N PRO A 81 -7.22 -0.96 -3.71
CA PRO A 81 -7.00 -1.24 -2.30
C PRO A 81 -7.44 -2.65 -1.89
N HIS A 82 -6.71 -3.26 -0.93
CA HIS A 82 -7.08 -4.56 -0.40
C HIS A 82 -8.24 -4.43 0.60
N LEU A 83 -9.30 -5.24 0.44
CA LEU A 83 -10.49 -5.16 1.30
C LEU A 83 -10.18 -5.51 2.77
N PHE A 84 -9.41 -6.58 2.98
CA PHE A 84 -9.10 -7.10 4.31
C PHE A 84 -7.84 -6.53 4.96
N TYR A 85 -6.95 -5.90 4.20
CA TYR A 85 -5.66 -5.46 4.72
C TYR A 85 -5.55 -3.96 4.58
N GLN A 86 -5.01 -3.33 5.61
CA GLN A 86 -4.84 -1.89 5.70
C GLN A 86 -3.41 -1.55 6.09
N ALA A 87 -2.93 -0.41 5.61
CA ALA A 87 -1.65 0.10 6.06
C ALA A 87 -1.79 0.57 7.50
N SER A 88 -0.86 0.16 8.35
CA SER A 88 -0.78 0.62 9.74
C SER A 88 0.50 1.41 9.95
N LYS A 89 0.37 2.55 10.62
CA LYS A 89 1.52 3.37 11.00
C LYS A 89 2.28 2.67 12.13
N ILE A 90 3.57 2.48 11.92
CA ILE A 90 4.52 2.01 12.95
C ILE A 90 5.29 3.23 13.42
N ALA A 91 5.26 3.48 14.73
CA ALA A 91 6.03 4.54 15.35
C ALA A 91 7.30 3.95 15.97
N GLY A 92 8.45 4.54 15.66
CA GLY A 92 9.73 4.29 16.32
C GLY A 92 10.43 5.60 16.60
N LYS A 93 11.32 5.62 17.60
CA LYS A 93 12.08 6.82 18.00
C LYS A 93 12.85 7.45 16.82
N ASN A 94 13.29 6.62 15.88
CA ASN A 94 14.06 7.01 14.70
C ASN A 94 13.39 6.59 13.38
N SER A 95 12.10 6.22 13.41
CA SER A 95 11.40 5.79 12.19
C SER A 95 11.10 6.97 11.28
N THR A 96 11.01 6.72 9.97
CA THR A 96 10.57 7.70 8.97
C THR A 96 9.27 8.37 9.39
N ASN A 97 9.27 9.70 9.40
CA ASN A 97 8.08 10.46 9.75
C ASN A 97 6.98 10.26 8.68
N CYS A 98 5.76 10.00 9.13
CA CYS A 98 4.63 9.77 8.23
C CYS A 98 3.30 10.16 8.86
N VAL A 99 2.31 10.44 8.00
CA VAL A 99 0.93 10.74 8.40
C VAL A 99 0.01 9.68 7.82
N ILE A 100 -0.90 9.16 8.64
CA ILE A 100 -1.95 8.24 8.19
C ILE A 100 -3.27 9.01 8.00
N LYS A 101 -3.93 8.80 6.87
CA LYS A 101 -5.28 9.31 6.60
C LYS A 101 -6.16 8.19 6.08
N LYS A 102 -7.41 8.13 6.52
CA LYS A 102 -8.41 7.19 6.01
C LYS A 102 -9.26 7.88 4.96
N ILE A 103 -9.25 7.36 3.74
CA ILE A 103 -10.03 7.87 2.61
C ILE A 103 -10.80 6.67 2.04
N ASP A 104 -12.12 6.80 1.93
CA ASP A 104 -13.02 5.74 1.46
C ASP A 104 -12.79 4.38 2.13
N GLY A 105 -12.50 4.40 3.43
CA GLY A 105 -12.24 3.20 4.22
C GLY A 105 -10.86 2.57 4.03
N THR A 106 -10.00 3.16 3.19
CA THR A 106 -8.60 2.77 2.94
C THR A 106 -7.64 3.69 3.71
N SER A 107 -6.70 3.09 4.42
CA SER A 107 -5.66 3.78 5.17
C SER A 107 -4.47 4.07 4.26
N ILE A 108 -4.18 5.35 4.05
CA ILE A 108 -3.03 5.82 3.27
C ILE A 108 -2.00 6.41 4.22
N ILE A 109 -0.77 5.91 4.12
CA ILE A 109 0.39 6.46 4.81
C ILE A 109 1.11 7.39 3.84
N THR A 110 1.34 8.64 4.25
CA THR A 110 2.08 9.63 3.48
C THR A 110 3.43 9.84 4.14
N MET A 111 4.49 9.61 3.37
CA MET A 111 5.89 9.86 3.72
C MET A 111 6.43 10.99 2.83
N GLU A 112 7.59 11.54 3.18
CA GLU A 112 8.26 12.58 2.40
C GLU A 112 9.59 12.06 1.87
N ALA A 113 9.82 12.21 0.56
CA ALA A 113 11.11 12.01 -0.08
C ALA A 113 11.78 13.37 -0.28
N SER A 114 13.07 13.47 0.02
CA SER A 114 13.80 14.75 0.02
C SER A 114 15.02 14.70 -0.91
N PRO A 115 15.39 15.80 -1.58
CA PRO A 115 16.63 15.83 -2.34
C PRO A 115 17.86 15.51 -1.49
N ALA A 116 17.83 15.86 -0.19
CA ALA A 116 18.91 15.60 0.76
C ALA A 116 19.20 14.10 0.98
N ASN A 117 18.22 13.23 0.72
CA ASN A 117 18.36 11.77 0.81
C ASN A 117 18.18 11.09 -0.54
N ASN A 118 18.56 11.77 -1.63
CA ASN A 118 18.50 11.22 -2.99
C ASN A 118 17.08 10.82 -3.42
N MET A 119 16.06 11.48 -2.85
CA MET A 119 14.64 11.14 -3.03
C MET A 119 14.29 9.70 -2.65
N GLU A 120 15.03 9.11 -1.72
CA GLU A 120 14.80 7.76 -1.22
C GLU A 120 14.02 7.80 0.08
N VAL A 121 13.09 6.86 0.25
CA VAL A 121 12.33 6.69 1.49
C VAL A 121 12.53 5.27 1.97
N ASN A 122 13.12 5.15 3.15
CA ASN A 122 13.22 3.89 3.90
C ASN A 122 11.85 3.59 4.55
N VAL A 123 11.20 2.50 4.16
CA VAL A 123 9.80 2.22 4.54
C VAL A 123 9.74 1.45 5.87
N ASP A 124 10.29 2.05 6.92
CA ASP A 124 10.35 1.50 8.29
C ASP A 124 9.16 1.90 9.18
N CYS A 125 8.18 2.60 8.61
CA CYS A 125 7.01 3.14 9.32
C CYS A 125 5.68 2.48 8.91
N ILE A 126 5.71 1.39 8.12
CA ILE A 126 4.52 0.72 7.58
C ILE A 126 4.48 -0.76 8.00
N GLY A 127 3.40 -1.15 8.66
CA GLY A 127 3.02 -2.55 8.93
C GLY A 127 1.64 -2.87 8.35
N ILE A 128 1.18 -4.12 8.50
CA ILE A 128 -0.10 -4.58 7.95
C ILE A 128 -1.14 -4.84 9.06
N LEU A 129 -2.30 -4.19 8.95
CA LEU A 129 -3.47 -4.43 9.79
C LEU A 129 -4.48 -5.32 9.04
N LYS A 130 -4.96 -6.38 9.69
CA LYS A 130 -6.09 -7.21 9.25
C LYS A 130 -7.39 -6.63 9.79
N GLU A 131 -8.28 -6.25 8.88
CA GLU A 131 -9.66 -5.89 9.20
C GLU A 131 -10.45 -7.14 9.61
N ARG A 132 -11.39 -6.99 10.55
CA ARG A 132 -12.29 -8.08 10.92
C ARG A 132 -13.25 -8.35 9.76
N ASN A 133 -13.63 -9.61 9.58
CA ASN A 133 -14.53 -9.99 8.49
C ASN A 133 -15.84 -9.19 8.52
N VAL A 134 -16.41 -8.97 9.72
CA VAL A 134 -17.64 -8.16 9.90
C VAL A 134 -17.48 -6.71 9.41
N ASP A 135 -16.30 -6.11 9.60
CA ASP A 135 -16.04 -4.74 9.17
C ASP A 135 -15.88 -4.66 7.64
N VAL A 136 -15.29 -5.70 7.04
CA VAL A 136 -15.13 -5.81 5.57
C VAL A 136 -16.49 -5.99 4.88
N GLU A 137 -17.35 -6.86 5.42
CA GLU A 137 -18.70 -7.08 4.90
C GLU A 137 -19.53 -5.79 4.95
N GLN A 138 -19.46 -5.04 6.04
CA GLN A 138 -20.14 -3.74 6.15
C GLN A 138 -19.63 -2.72 5.11
N LYS A 139 -18.32 -2.67 4.85
CA LYS A 139 -17.76 -1.82 3.79
C LYS A 139 -18.31 -2.22 2.43
N LEU A 140 -18.28 -3.52 2.10
CA LEU A 140 -18.79 -4.04 0.84
C LEU A 140 -20.28 -3.72 0.62
N ASN A 141 -21.10 -3.90 1.67
CA ASN A 141 -22.53 -3.60 1.62
C ASN A 141 -22.80 -2.11 1.37
N LYS A 142 -21.94 -1.21 1.86
CA LYS A 142 -22.03 0.23 1.57
C LYS A 142 -21.69 0.52 0.11
N PHE A 143 -20.64 -0.09 -0.44
CA PHE A 143 -20.28 0.05 -1.85
C PHE A 143 -21.38 -0.47 -2.79
N GLN A 144 -22.03 -1.59 -2.45
CA GLN A 144 -23.14 -2.15 -3.21
C GLN A 144 -24.41 -1.29 -3.16
N LYS A 145 -24.61 -0.50 -2.10
CA LYS A 145 -25.80 0.36 -1.93
C LYS A 145 -25.67 1.75 -2.57
N VAL A 146 -24.45 2.22 -2.89
CA VAL A 146 -24.18 3.60 -3.33
C VAL A 146 -24.00 3.74 -4.86
N GLY A 147 -23.91 2.64 -5.62
CA GLY A 147 -23.68 2.74 -7.07
C GLY A 147 -24.31 1.61 -7.88
N ASN A 148 -25.18 2.02 -8.81
CA ASN A 148 -25.66 1.30 -10.00
C ASN A 148 -24.63 0.32 -10.60
N ASN A 149 -25.10 -0.87 -10.98
CA ASN A 149 -24.65 -1.69 -12.12
C ASN A 149 -23.19 -1.51 -12.58
N MET A 150 -22.22 -1.71 -11.68
CA MET A 150 -20.82 -1.86 -12.09
C MET A 150 -20.42 -3.33 -11.92
N THR A 151 -20.47 -4.02 -13.07
CA THR A 151 -19.94 -5.35 -13.41
C THR A 151 -20.80 -6.56 -13.02
N ASN A 152 -21.23 -7.28 -14.06
CA ASN A 152 -21.88 -8.59 -14.05
C ASN A 152 -20.94 -9.74 -13.61
N ASP A 153 -19.84 -9.45 -12.92
CA ASP A 153 -18.86 -10.48 -12.54
C ASP A 153 -18.86 -10.66 -11.02
N ILE A 154 -19.88 -11.35 -10.53
CA ILE A 154 -19.91 -11.92 -9.17
C ILE A 154 -18.58 -12.62 -8.84
N ASP A 155 -17.96 -13.26 -9.83
CA ASP A 155 -16.68 -13.98 -9.73
C ASP A 155 -15.46 -13.06 -9.56
N THR A 156 -15.46 -11.87 -10.16
CA THR A 156 -14.39 -10.86 -9.96
C THR A 156 -14.44 -10.31 -8.55
N MET A 157 -15.64 -9.99 -8.05
CA MET A 157 -15.82 -9.54 -6.67
C MET A 157 -15.47 -10.67 -5.66
N ASN A 158 -15.83 -11.92 -5.95
CA ASN A 158 -15.48 -13.07 -5.10
C ASN A 158 -13.98 -13.38 -5.09
N ASN A 159 -13.27 -13.16 -6.20
CA ASN A 159 -11.81 -13.27 -6.25
C ASN A 159 -11.10 -12.13 -5.51
N ILE A 160 -11.63 -10.90 -5.58
CA ILE A 160 -11.15 -9.76 -4.78
C ILE A 160 -11.33 -10.04 -3.27
N LYS A 161 -12.38 -10.78 -2.89
CA LYS A 161 -12.69 -11.13 -1.49
C LYS A 161 -11.76 -12.17 -0.85
N ARG A 162 -10.95 -12.92 -1.61
CA ARG A 162 -10.24 -14.10 -1.09
C ARG A 162 -8.72 -14.03 -1.19
N SER A 163 -8.15 -12.91 -1.65
CA SER A 163 -6.69 -12.83 -1.78
C SER A 163 -6.01 -12.92 -0.43
N THR A 164 -5.14 -13.92 -0.29
CA THR A 164 -4.20 -14.02 0.82
C THR A 164 -2.91 -13.26 0.58
N ARG A 165 -2.81 -12.61 -0.58
CA ARG A 165 -1.66 -11.81 -0.96
C ARG A 165 -2.06 -10.35 -1.09
N CYS A 166 -1.19 -9.47 -0.61
CA CYS A 166 -1.30 -8.05 -0.81
C CYS A 166 0.00 -7.48 -1.35
N ARG A 167 -0.03 -6.24 -1.80
CA ARG A 167 1.16 -5.51 -2.28
C ARG A 167 1.21 -4.13 -1.64
N LEU A 168 2.42 -3.62 -1.47
CA LEU A 168 2.62 -2.20 -1.20
C LEU A 168 2.42 -1.44 -2.52
N VAL A 169 1.51 -0.48 -2.52
CA VAL A 169 1.27 0.40 -3.67
C VAL A 169 1.72 1.79 -3.30
N PHE A 170 2.75 2.29 -3.98
CA PHE A 170 3.28 3.63 -3.78
C PHE A 170 2.78 4.55 -4.90
N ARG A 171 2.35 5.76 -4.53
CA ARG A 171 1.94 6.81 -5.45
C ARG A 171 2.64 8.13 -5.14
N CYS A 172 2.98 8.88 -6.19
CA CYS A 172 3.57 10.21 -6.08
C CYS A 172 2.98 11.10 -7.17
N GLU A 173 2.56 12.31 -6.84
CA GLU A 173 2.09 13.31 -7.82
C GLU A 173 3.21 14.29 -8.14
N ILE A 174 3.58 14.40 -9.41
CA ILE A 174 4.64 15.30 -9.87
C ILE A 174 4.08 16.73 -9.96
N PRO A 175 4.61 17.70 -9.20
CA PRO A 175 4.02 19.04 -9.12
C PRO A 175 3.90 19.78 -10.46
N GLU A 176 4.82 19.56 -11.40
CA GLU A 176 4.87 20.35 -12.65
C GLU A 176 3.94 19.82 -13.73
N THR A 177 3.68 18.51 -13.71
CA THR A 177 2.85 17.87 -14.73
C THR A 177 1.51 17.39 -14.17
N SER A 178 1.33 17.45 -12.84
CA SER A 178 0.21 16.83 -12.12
C SER A 178 0.02 15.34 -12.46
N GLU A 179 1.06 14.69 -12.98
CA GLU A 179 1.05 13.27 -13.27
C GLU A 179 1.18 12.48 -11.97
N ILE A 180 0.33 11.47 -11.80
CA ILE A 180 0.48 10.49 -10.71
C ILE A 180 1.32 9.34 -11.25
N LEU A 181 2.45 9.08 -10.60
CA LEU A 181 3.25 7.88 -10.81
C LEU A 181 2.88 6.82 -9.77
N GLN A 182 2.88 5.56 -10.18
CA GLN A 182 2.63 4.42 -9.29
C GLN A 182 3.63 3.30 -9.52
N THR A 183 4.12 2.74 -8.42
CA THR A 183 4.89 1.50 -8.42
C THR A 183 4.32 0.55 -7.39
N VAL A 184 4.45 -0.75 -7.64
CA VAL A 184 3.85 -1.80 -6.82
C VAL A 184 4.89 -2.85 -6.50
N SER A 185 4.91 -3.28 -5.24
CA SER A 185 5.86 -4.28 -4.77
C SER A 185 5.60 -5.68 -5.33
N THR A 186 6.55 -6.58 -5.08
CA THR A 186 6.28 -8.01 -5.07
C THR A 186 5.16 -8.36 -4.07
N PRO A 187 4.42 -9.46 -4.31
CA PRO A 187 3.39 -9.91 -3.37
C PRO A 187 3.97 -10.22 -1.99
N ILE A 188 3.20 -9.90 -0.96
CA ILE A 188 3.44 -10.26 0.44
C ILE A 188 2.32 -11.21 0.83
N LEU A 189 2.68 -12.41 1.29
CA LEU A 189 1.77 -13.40 1.83
C LEU A 189 1.60 -13.18 3.34
N TRP A 190 0.36 -13.17 3.81
CA TRP A 190 0.10 -13.17 5.25
C TRP A 190 -0.04 -14.61 5.77
N TYR A 191 0.39 -14.83 7.01
CA TYR A 191 0.15 -16.07 7.73
C TYR A 191 -0.53 -15.77 9.07
N LEU A 192 -1.61 -16.50 9.37
CA LEU A 192 -1.99 -16.71 10.77
C LEU A 192 -1.03 -17.77 11.32
N LEU A 193 -0.52 -17.54 12.53
CA LEU A 193 0.34 -18.48 13.27
C LEU A 193 -0.23 -19.92 13.34
N LEU A 194 -1.54 -20.09 13.11
CA LEU A 194 -2.23 -21.37 13.16
C LEU A 194 -1.87 -22.35 12.02
N MET A 195 -1.38 -21.90 10.87
CA MET A 195 -1.09 -22.79 9.73
C MET A 195 0.29 -23.47 9.79
N MET A 196 1.22 -23.00 10.64
CA MET A 196 2.53 -23.67 10.80
C MET A 196 2.47 -24.89 11.72
N ILE A 197 1.44 -25.03 12.56
CA ILE A 197 1.29 -26.17 13.47
C ILE A 197 0.61 -27.37 12.77
N LEU A 198 -0.10 -27.14 11.66
CA LEU A 198 -0.90 -28.17 10.97
C LEU A 198 -0.22 -28.80 9.76
N THR A 199 1.03 -28.42 9.45
CA THR A 199 1.81 -28.99 8.34
C THR A 199 3.16 -29.56 8.77
N GLY A 200 3.29 -29.93 10.06
CA GLY A 200 4.47 -30.59 10.63
C GLY A 200 4.09 -31.91 11.27
#